data_AF-A0A4S2AT51-F1
#
_entry.id   AF-A0A4S2AT51-F1
#
_cell.length_a   1.000
_cell.length_b   1.000
_cell.length_c   1.000
_cell.angle_alpha   90.00
_cell.angle_beta   90.00
_cell.angle_gamma   90.00
#
_symmetry.space_group_name_H-M   'P 1'
#
loop_
_entity.id
_entity.type
_entity.pdbx_description
1 polymer ?
#
loop_
_entity_poly.entity_id
_entity_poly.type
_entity_poly.pdbx_seq_one_letter_code
_entity_poly.pdbx_strand_id
1 'polypeptide(L)'
;MEFFRLELPAENPFSVSSRLYCLRELENKLNCYFVNEGRNKPYLWREMQVIRRIKKRFVHELRNTSKYNLFKGTHVRRVSEEEQLKLKNQKTDEIRLNHVSICHYNPLSEKFKKKKEEYLKEIEEKFGKS
;
A
#
# COMPACT_ATOMS: atom_id res chain seq x y z
N MET A 1 -19.19 15.81 4.01
CA MET A 1 -18.24 15.29 3.00
C MET A 1 -18.81 15.59 1.62
N GLU A 2 -18.35 16.65 0.96
CA GLU A 2 -18.77 17.00 -0.42
C GLU A 2 -17.55 17.29 -1.28
N PHE A 3 -16.61 16.34 -1.37
CA PHE A 3 -15.36 16.55 -2.11
C PHE A 3 -15.55 16.79 -3.61
N PHE A 4 -16.72 16.47 -4.18
CA PHE A 4 -16.96 16.53 -5.62
C PHE A 4 -18.24 17.26 -6.03
N ARG A 5 -18.89 18.04 -5.16
CA ARG A 5 -19.89 18.99 -5.65
C ARG A 5 -19.19 20.11 -6.39
N LEU A 6 -19.61 20.37 -7.62
CA LEU A 6 -19.15 21.52 -8.41
C LEU A 6 -20.29 22.53 -8.43
N GLU A 7 -19.98 23.77 -8.05
CA GLU A 7 -20.94 24.86 -8.15
C GLU A 7 -20.78 25.52 -9.52
N LEU A 8 -21.91 25.71 -10.21
CA LEU A 8 -21.94 26.40 -11.48
C LEU A 8 -21.94 27.92 -11.23
N PRO A 9 -21.23 28.72 -12.05
CA PRO A 9 -21.33 30.17 -11.98
C PRO A 9 -22.79 30.63 -12.18
N ALA A 10 -23.22 31.63 -11.40
CA ALA A 10 -24.57 32.18 -11.48
C ALA A 10 -24.86 32.82 -12.85
N GLU A 11 -23.84 33.40 -13.48
CA GLU A 11 -23.95 34.02 -14.80
C GLU A 11 -23.49 33.05 -15.90
N ASN A 12 -24.36 32.85 -16.89
CA ASN A 12 -24.11 32.00 -18.07
C ASN A 12 -23.50 30.63 -17.72
N PRO A 13 -24.19 29.78 -16.93
CA PRO A 13 -23.66 28.52 -16.38
C PRO A 13 -23.22 27.52 -17.46
N PHE A 14 -23.76 27.64 -18.68
CA PHE A 14 -23.46 26.75 -19.80
C PHE A 14 -22.47 27.36 -20.82
N SER A 15 -21.89 28.53 -20.53
CA SER A 15 -20.89 29.16 -21.40
C SER A 15 -19.60 28.33 -21.49
N VAL A 16 -18.80 28.58 -22.53
CA VAL A 16 -17.45 28.00 -22.67
C VAL A 16 -16.60 28.30 -21.45
N SER A 17 -16.65 29.54 -20.96
CA SER A 17 -15.96 30.00 -19.75
C SER A 17 -16.39 29.24 -18.50
N SER A 18 -17.71 29.07 -18.28
CA SER A 18 -18.23 28.33 -17.13
C SER A 18 -17.87 26.85 -17.18
N ARG A 19 -17.93 26.23 -18.37
CA ARG A 19 -17.45 24.85 -18.57
C ARG A 19 -15.96 24.72 -18.25
N LEU A 20 -15.13 25.63 -18.76
CA LEU A 20 -13.69 25.61 -18.48
C LEU A 20 -13.39 25.80 -16.99
N TYR A 21 -14.13 26.68 -16.32
CA TYR A 21 -14.03 26.89 -14.87
C TYR A 21 -14.32 25.58 -14.11
N CYS A 22 -15.44 24.92 -14.39
CA CYS A 22 -15.81 23.66 -13.73
C CYS A 22 -14.78 22.55 -13.96
N LEU A 23 -14.20 22.47 -15.17
CA LEU A 23 -13.15 21.49 -15.47
C LEU A 23 -11.87 21.76 -14.66
N ARG A 24 -11.48 23.03 -14.48
CA ARG A 24 -10.33 23.41 -13.64
C ARG A 24 -10.58 23.14 -12.16
N GLU A 25 -11.78 23.44 -11.69
CA GLU A 25 -12.25 23.09 -10.34
C GLU A 25 -12.17 21.58 -10.09
N LEU A 26 -12.70 20.78 -11.02
CA LEU A 26 -12.65 19.32 -10.94
C LEU A 26 -11.20 18.81 -10.91
N GLU A 27 -10.34 19.36 -11.76
CA GLU A 27 -8.91 19.04 -11.78
C GLU A 27 -8.27 19.32 -10.42
N ASN A 28 -8.55 20.48 -9.82
CA ASN A 28 -8.03 20.85 -8.50
C ASN A 28 -8.54 19.92 -7.38
N LYS A 29 -9.81 19.53 -7.41
CA LYS A 29 -10.39 18.61 -6.43
C LYS A 29 -9.77 17.22 -6.53
N LEU A 30 -9.56 16.71 -7.75
CA LEU A 30 -8.86 15.45 -8.00
C LEU A 30 -7.39 15.52 -7.55
N ASN A 31 -6.72 16.65 -7.76
CA ASN A 31 -5.37 16.89 -7.28
C ASN A 31 -5.29 16.76 -5.76
N CYS A 32 -6.14 17.48 -5.04
CA CYS A 32 -6.23 17.40 -3.57
C CYS A 32 -6.55 15.98 -3.08
N TYR A 33 -7.52 15.31 -3.72
CA TYR A 33 -7.90 13.95 -3.37
C TYR A 33 -6.73 12.96 -3.53
N PHE A 34 -6.02 12.96 -4.66
CA PHE A 34 -4.93 12.01 -4.87
C PHE A 34 -3.67 12.29 -4.05
N VAL A 35 -3.45 13.53 -3.64
CA VAL A 35 -2.35 13.91 -2.73
C VAL A 35 -2.67 13.51 -1.29
N ASN A 36 -3.87 13.84 -0.80
CA ASN A 36 -4.21 13.73 0.62
C ASN A 36 -4.87 12.39 0.98
N GLU A 37 -5.83 11.95 0.16
CA GLU A 37 -6.73 10.84 0.51
C GLU A 37 -6.25 9.52 -0.11
N GLY A 38 -5.65 9.56 -1.30
CA GLY A 38 -5.34 8.37 -2.10
C GLY A 38 -4.18 7.49 -1.60
N ARG A 39 -3.43 7.87 -0.56
CA ARG A 39 -2.24 7.12 -0.10
C ARG A 39 -2.45 6.34 1.20
N ASN A 40 -3.19 6.88 2.17
CA ASN A 40 -3.18 6.38 3.55
C ASN A 40 -4.58 6.05 4.13
N LYS A 41 -5.67 6.15 3.35
CA LYS A 41 -7.00 5.76 3.82
C LYS A 41 -7.24 4.25 3.69
N PRO A 42 -7.96 3.63 4.64
CA PRO A 42 -8.29 2.21 4.62
C PRO A 42 -9.45 1.95 3.63
N TYR A 43 -9.19 2.12 2.34
CA TYR A 43 -10.16 1.77 1.30
C TYR A 43 -10.32 0.26 1.19
N LEU A 44 -11.54 -0.19 0.90
CA LEU A 44 -11.78 -1.58 0.50
C LEU A 44 -11.03 -1.88 -0.80
N TRP A 45 -10.70 -3.16 -1.02
CA TRP A 45 -9.95 -3.56 -2.22
C TRP A 45 -10.63 -3.10 -3.52
N ARG A 46 -11.96 -3.20 -3.61
CA ARG A 46 -12.73 -2.76 -4.79
C ARG A 46 -12.62 -1.25 -5.02
N GLU A 47 -12.74 -0.46 -3.95
CA GLU A 47 -12.58 1.00 -4.00
C GLU A 47 -11.16 1.37 -4.44
N MET A 48 -10.15 0.70 -3.87
CA MET A 48 -8.76 0.92 -4.23
C MET A 48 -8.48 0.61 -5.70
N GLN A 49 -9.09 -0.44 -6.28
CA GLN A 49 -8.98 -0.71 -7.72
C GLN A 49 -9.59 0.41 -8.57
N VAL A 50 -10.74 0.96 -8.17
CA VAL A 50 -11.37 2.10 -8.86
C VAL A 50 -10.45 3.32 -8.81
N ILE A 51 -9.98 3.68 -7.61
CA ILE A 51 -9.08 4.81 -7.37
C ILE A 51 -7.81 4.68 -8.22
N ARG A 52 -7.19 3.49 -8.27
CA ARG A 52 -6.00 3.24 -9.10
C ARG A 52 -6.27 3.42 -10.60
N ARG A 53 -7.42 2.96 -11.11
CA ARG A 53 -7.80 3.16 -12.52
C ARG A 53 -7.99 4.64 -12.86
N ILE A 54 -8.70 5.39 -12.00
CA ILE A 54 -8.93 6.82 -12.20
C ILE A 54 -7.60 7.57 -12.18
N LYS A 55 -6.75 7.32 -11.17
CA LYS A 55 -5.43 7.94 -11.06
C LYS A 55 -4.57 7.65 -12.29
N LYS A 56 -4.58 6.41 -12.81
CA LYS A 56 -3.80 6.03 -14.00
C LYS A 56 -4.23 6.83 -15.24
N ARG A 57 -5.54 6.98 -15.46
CA ARG A 57 -6.08 7.79 -16.56
C ARG A 57 -5.73 9.27 -16.36
N PHE A 58 -5.93 9.80 -15.16
CA PHE A 58 -5.61 11.18 -14.82
C PHE A 58 -4.13 11.53 -15.06
N VAL A 59 -3.21 10.70 -14.58
CA VAL A 59 -1.76 10.87 -14.81
C VAL A 59 -1.40 10.78 -16.30
N HIS A 60 -2.12 9.96 -17.07
CA HIS A 60 -1.91 9.84 -18.50
C HIS A 60 -2.27 11.14 -19.24
N GLU A 61 -3.42 11.74 -18.93
CA GLU A 61 -3.85 13.02 -19.51
C GLU A 61 -2.91 14.17 -19.14
N LEU A 62 -2.29 14.12 -17.95
CA LEU A 62 -1.33 15.13 -17.52
C LEU A 62 0.05 15.01 -18.19
N ARG A 63 0.29 14.03 -19.07
CA ARG A 63 1.58 13.89 -19.78
C ARG A 63 1.95 15.21 -20.46
N ASN A 64 3.24 15.57 -20.40
CA ASN A 64 3.80 16.81 -20.94
C ASN A 64 3.39 18.10 -20.21
N THR A 65 2.67 18.01 -19.09
CA THR A 65 2.44 19.15 -18.20
C THR A 65 3.40 19.13 -17.01
N SER A 66 3.62 20.27 -16.37
CA SER A 66 4.40 20.36 -15.12
C SER A 66 3.78 19.52 -13.99
N LYS A 67 2.46 19.33 -14.00
CA LYS A 67 1.72 18.52 -13.04
C LYS A 67 1.96 17.01 -13.19
N TYR A 68 2.47 16.55 -14.33
CA TYR A 68 2.79 15.13 -14.56
C TYR A 68 3.69 14.57 -13.45
N ASN A 69 4.75 15.30 -13.10
CA ASN A 69 5.74 14.86 -12.11
C ASN A 69 5.17 14.83 -10.68
N LEU A 70 4.14 15.61 -10.39
CA LEU A 70 3.47 15.64 -9.09
C LEU A 70 2.69 14.34 -8.82
N PHE A 71 2.07 13.77 -9.88
CA PHE A 71 1.19 12.60 -9.77
C PHE A 71 1.80 11.31 -10.30
N LYS A 72 2.81 11.40 -11.17
CA LYS A 72 3.69 10.29 -11.51
C LYS A 72 4.25 9.83 -10.19
N GLY A 73 3.71 8.71 -9.70
CA GLY A 73 4.17 8.12 -8.45
C GLY A 73 5.68 8.06 -8.55
N THR A 74 6.37 8.65 -7.58
CA THR A 74 7.72 8.21 -7.24
C THR A 74 7.61 6.71 -7.27
N HIS A 75 8.30 6.07 -8.20
CA HIS A 75 8.40 4.62 -8.18
C HIS A 75 8.76 4.33 -6.72
N VAL A 76 7.85 3.72 -5.95
CA VAL A 76 8.30 2.98 -4.77
C VAL A 76 9.37 2.12 -5.39
N ARG A 77 10.64 2.38 -5.04
CA ARG A 77 11.79 1.68 -5.64
C ARG A 77 11.33 0.24 -5.71
N ARG A 78 11.36 -0.34 -6.92
CA ARG A 78 11.16 -1.79 -7.01
C ARG A 78 12.22 -2.33 -6.05
N VAL A 79 11.75 -2.75 -4.90
CA VAL A 79 12.52 -3.38 -3.86
C VAL A 79 13.36 -4.40 -4.61
N SER A 80 14.68 -4.35 -4.45
CA SER A 80 15.56 -5.20 -5.27
C SER A 80 15.14 -6.66 -5.10
N GLU A 81 15.47 -7.54 -6.06
CA GLU A 81 15.11 -8.96 -5.93
C GLU A 81 15.59 -9.56 -4.59
N GLU A 82 16.74 -9.09 -4.10
CA GLU A 82 17.28 -9.42 -2.78
C GLU A 82 16.40 -8.92 -1.63
N GLU A 83 15.97 -7.66 -1.65
CA GLU A 83 15.10 -7.11 -0.61
C GLU A 83 13.70 -7.76 -0.66
N GLN A 84 13.20 -8.14 -1.84
CA GLN A 84 11.95 -8.89 -1.99
C GLN A 84 12.07 -10.29 -1.39
N LEU A 85 13.21 -10.96 -1.60
CA LEU A 85 13.51 -12.25 -0.99
C LEU A 85 13.60 -12.13 0.53
N LYS A 86 14.26 -11.09 1.06
CA LYS A 86 14.31 -10.81 2.50
C LYS A 86 12.93 -10.60 3.10
N LEU A 87 12.06 -9.83 2.44
CA LEU A 87 10.68 -9.61 2.87
C LEU A 87 9.83 -10.90 2.83
N LYS A 88 10.05 -11.77 1.84
CA LYS A 88 9.40 -13.09 1.79
C LYS A 88 9.85 -13.95 2.97
N ASN A 89 11.16 -14.02 3.22
CA ASN A 89 11.72 -14.79 4.33
C ASN A 89 11.22 -14.27 5.69
N GLN A 90 11.22 -12.95 5.90
CA GLN A 90 10.66 -12.34 7.10
C GLN A 90 9.19 -12.70 7.33
N LYS A 91 8.34 -12.64 6.30
CA LYS A 91 6.94 -13.06 6.42
C LYS A 91 6.81 -14.55 6.74
N THR A 92 7.64 -15.39 6.14
CA THR A 92 7.66 -16.83 6.44
C THR A 92 8.07 -17.07 7.89
N ASP A 93 9.06 -16.34 8.39
CA ASP A 93 9.53 -16.44 9.78
C ASP A 93 8.50 -15.89 10.77
N GLU A 94 7.80 -14.80 10.47
CA GLU A 94 6.66 -14.30 11.26
C GLU A 94 5.52 -15.31 11.33
N ILE A 95 5.16 -15.94 10.20
CA ILE A 95 4.15 -17.01 10.18
C ILE A 95 4.62 -18.18 11.05
N ARG A 96 5.87 -18.60 10.93
CA ARG A 96 6.43 -19.68 11.76
C ARG A 96 6.43 -19.31 13.24
N LEU A 97 6.85 -18.11 13.60
CA LEU A 97 6.85 -17.60 14.98
C LEU A 97 5.44 -17.52 15.58
N ASN A 98 4.43 -17.14 14.80
CA ASN A 98 3.04 -17.15 15.24
C ASN A 98 2.51 -18.56 15.55
N HIS A 99 3.05 -19.60 14.90
CA HIS A 99 2.64 -21.00 15.12
C HIS A 99 3.52 -21.73 16.15
N VAL A 100 4.63 -21.13 16.57
CA VAL A 100 5.54 -21.69 17.56
C VAL A 100 5.27 -21.01 18.92
N SER A 101 4.47 -21.66 19.76
CA SER A 101 4.28 -21.29 21.18
C SER A 101 5.54 -21.63 22.00
N ILE A 102 6.68 -20.99 21.66
CA ILE A 102 7.91 -21.09 22.45
C ILE A 102 7.75 -20.34 23.80
N CYS A 103 6.85 -19.36 23.86
CA CYS A 103 6.72 -18.43 24.99
C CYS A 103 5.69 -18.86 26.04
N HIS A 104 5.87 -20.03 26.65
CA HIS A 104 5.25 -20.32 27.96
C HIS A 104 6.27 -20.74 29.03
N TYR A 105 7.55 -20.82 28.68
CA TYR A 105 8.62 -21.19 29.60
C TYR A 105 9.71 -20.13 29.61
N ASN A 106 10.23 -19.83 30.80
CA ASN A 106 11.38 -18.95 30.97
C ASN A 106 12.58 -19.52 30.17
N PRO A 107 13.21 -18.76 29.27
CA PRO A 107 14.33 -19.24 28.44
C PRO A 107 15.56 -19.66 29.26
N LEU A 108 15.66 -19.24 30.53
CA LEU A 108 16.72 -19.66 31.46
C LEU A 108 16.34 -20.90 32.29
N SER A 109 15.09 -21.37 32.22
CA SER A 109 14.64 -22.56 32.93
C SER A 109 15.23 -23.84 32.33
N GLU A 110 15.63 -24.77 33.19
CA GLU A 110 16.07 -26.11 32.78
C GLU A 110 15.00 -26.87 31.96
N LYS A 111 13.70 -26.60 32.22
CA LYS A 111 12.59 -27.19 31.46
C LYS A 111 12.58 -26.71 30.01
N PHE A 112 12.96 -25.45 29.76
CA PHE A 112 13.05 -24.89 28.41
C PHE A 112 14.24 -25.47 27.64
N LYS A 113 15.41 -25.57 28.29
CA LYS A 113 16.62 -26.14 27.67
C LYS A 113 16.40 -27.57 27.18
N LYS A 114 15.80 -28.43 28.03
CA LYS A 114 15.47 -29.82 27.65
C LYS A 114 14.52 -29.90 26.47
N LYS A 115 13.43 -29.12 26.48
CA LYS A 115 12.44 -29.11 25.40
C LYS A 115 13.01 -28.58 24.08
N LYS A 116 13.93 -27.61 24.14
CA LYS A 116 14.66 -27.10 22.99
C LYS A 116 15.59 -28.17 22.39
N GLU A 117 16.32 -28.91 23.21
CA GLU A 117 17.17 -30.01 22.75
C GLU A 117 16.38 -31.16 22.12
N GLU A 118 15.25 -31.55 22.70
CA GLU A 118 14.34 -32.55 22.11
C GLU A 118 13.82 -32.10 20.75
N TYR A 119 13.39 -30.85 20.64
CA TYR A 119 12.90 -30.29 19.37
C TYR A 119 14.00 -30.21 18.30
N LEU A 120 15.23 -29.86 18.70
CA LEU A 120 16.38 -29.86 17.80
C LEU A 120 16.73 -31.28 17.33
N LYS A 121 16.65 -32.29 18.21
CA LYS A 121 16.82 -33.70 17.83
C LYS A 121 15.74 -34.17 16.87
N GLU A 122 14.47 -33.82 17.10
CA GLU A 122 13.39 -34.15 16.16
C GLU A 122 13.58 -33.53 14.77
N ILE A 123 14.10 -32.29 14.71
CA ILE A 123 14.42 -31.64 13.45
C ILE A 123 15.60 -32.34 12.77
N GLU A 124 16.66 -32.69 13.51
CA GLU A 124 17.80 -33.43 12.98
C GLU A 124 17.40 -34.83 12.48
N GLU A 125 16.48 -35.51 13.15
CA GLU A 125 15.95 -36.82 12.73
C GLU A 125 15.02 -36.71 11.51
N LYS A 126 14.16 -35.69 11.46
CA LYS A 126 13.21 -35.49 10.35
C LYS A 126 13.87 -34.94 9.09
N PHE A 127 14.89 -34.11 9.23
CA PHE A 127 15.49 -33.36 8.12
C PHE A 127 16.97 -33.66 7.89
N GLY A 128 17.56 -34.59 8.65
CA GLY A 128 18.87 -35.24 8.42
C GLY A 128 19.96 -34.36 7.82
N LYS A 129 20.96 -33.96 8.64
CA LYS A 129 22.17 -33.20 8.27
C LYS A 129 22.46 -33.23 6.75
N SER A 130 22.07 -32.16 6.05
CA SER A 130 22.73 -31.77 4.80
C SER A 130 24.15 -31.32 5.08
#